data_AF-A0A914TKU2-F1
#
_entry.id   AF-A0A914TKU2-F1
#
_cell.length_a   1.000
_cell.length_b   1.000
_cell.length_c   1.000
_cell.angle_alpha   90.00
_cell.angle_beta   90.00
_cell.angle_gamma   90.00
#
_symmetry.space_group_name_H-M   'P 1'
#
loop_
_entity.id
_entity.type
_entity.pdbx_description
1 polymer ?
#
loop_
_entity_poly.entity_id
_entity_poly.type
_entity_poly.pdbx_seq_one_letter_code
_entity_poly.pdbx_strand_id
1 'polypeptide(L)'
;MILRNIFTTFRPILFSNIKRTYAEKRNLDKILVTFKTNEDTFEVEGTVGESLLDVVINKDIPLDGFGACEGTLACCTCHVILQQSHFDRLAKPEEEELDMLDLAPELSDQSRLGCQVILTKEDKPGIIVHVPSITRDARQL
;
A
#
# COMPACT_ATOMS: atom_id res chain seq x y z
N MET A 1 -25.80 55.69 -11.19
CA MET A 1 -24.47 56.21 -10.80
C MET A 1 -24.32 55.94 -9.31
N ILE A 2 -23.98 54.71 -8.93
CA ILE A 2 -22.61 54.24 -8.61
C ILE A 2 -22.23 54.56 -7.15
N LEU A 3 -22.22 53.48 -6.36
CA LEU A 3 -21.31 53.08 -5.27
C LEU A 3 -21.20 53.95 -4.00
N ARG A 4 -21.37 53.29 -2.83
CA ARG A 4 -20.23 52.93 -1.95
C ARG A 4 -20.64 52.05 -0.75
N ASN A 5 -19.98 50.89 -0.68
CA ASN A 5 -19.51 50.15 0.50
C ASN A 5 -20.26 50.28 1.84
N ILE A 6 -20.85 49.16 2.26
CA ILE A 6 -20.85 48.75 3.67
C ILE A 6 -20.21 47.36 3.75
N PHE A 7 -19.03 47.34 4.36
CA PHE A 7 -18.36 46.17 4.90
C PHE A 7 -19.23 45.59 6.04
N THR A 8 -19.90 44.46 5.82
CA THR A 8 -20.37 43.61 6.93
C THR A 8 -20.38 42.13 6.51
N THR A 9 -19.57 41.35 7.24
CA THR A 9 -19.73 39.93 7.55
C THR A 9 -19.73 38.91 6.41
N PHE A 10 -18.55 38.60 5.87
CA PHE A 10 -18.30 37.26 5.31
C PHE A 10 -17.86 36.32 6.45
N ARG A 11 -18.83 35.55 6.93
CA ARG A 11 -18.70 34.52 7.96
C ARG A 11 -17.99 33.30 7.33
N PRO A 12 -16.82 32.84 7.80
CA PRO A 12 -16.14 31.69 7.22
C PRO A 12 -16.74 30.41 7.78
N ILE A 13 -17.84 29.92 7.20
CA ILE A 13 -18.47 28.63 7.60
C ILE A 13 -17.98 27.47 6.71
N LEU A 14 -17.23 27.76 5.65
CA LEU A 14 -16.93 26.74 4.63
C LEU A 14 -15.66 25.91 4.89
N PHE A 15 -14.84 26.25 5.90
CA PHE A 15 -13.59 25.52 6.17
C PHE A 15 -13.71 24.45 7.27
N SER A 16 -14.66 24.59 8.22
CA SER A 16 -14.83 23.61 9.31
C SER A 16 -15.54 22.35 8.87
N ASN A 17 -16.50 22.46 7.94
CA ASN A 17 -17.31 21.32 7.50
C ASN A 17 -16.51 20.34 6.62
N ILE A 18 -15.55 20.82 5.83
CA ILE A 18 -14.72 19.96 4.96
C ILE A 18 -13.77 19.07 5.80
N LYS A 19 -13.13 19.63 6.84
CA LYS A 19 -12.28 18.84 7.75
C LYS A 19 -13.07 17.77 8.48
N ARG A 20 -14.31 18.08 8.87
CA ARG A 20 -15.21 17.15 9.57
C ARG A 20 -15.65 15.99 8.67
N THR A 21 -15.95 16.26 7.40
CA THR A 21 -16.37 15.21 6.45
C THR A 21 -15.26 14.26 6.03
N TYR A 22 -13.99 14.67 6.06
CA TYR A 22 -12.85 13.78 5.75
C TYR A 22 -12.49 12.88 6.94
N ALA A 23 -12.59 13.40 8.17
CA ALA A 23 -12.25 12.65 9.38
C ALA A 23 -13.33 11.61 9.78
N GLU A 24 -14.61 11.85 9.44
CA GLU A 24 -15.73 10.98 9.85
C GLU A 24 -16.03 9.82 8.86
N LYS A 25 -15.45 9.80 7.65
CA LYS A 25 -15.84 8.84 6.57
C LYS A 25 -15.08 7.51 6.56
N ARG A 26 -14.28 7.21 7.58
CA ARG A 26 -13.37 6.06 7.55
C ARG A 26 -13.47 5.23 8.82
N ASN A 27 -14.64 4.62 9.01
CA ASN A 27 -14.73 3.34 9.73
C ASN A 27 -14.08 2.27 8.83
N LEU A 28 -12.76 2.40 8.68
CA LEU A 28 -11.96 1.61 7.79
C LEU A 28 -11.79 0.23 8.41
N ASP A 29 -12.24 -0.78 7.67
CA ASP A 29 -11.97 -2.17 8.01
C ASP A 29 -10.45 -2.35 8.14
N LYS A 30 -9.97 -2.59 9.37
CA LYS A 30 -8.59 -2.92 9.67
C LYS A 30 -8.35 -4.41 9.45
N ILE A 31 -7.16 -4.74 8.97
CA ILE A 31 -6.69 -6.11 8.69
C ILE A 31 -5.31 -6.24 9.31
N LEU A 32 -5.07 -7.34 10.03
CA LEU A 32 -3.73 -7.67 10.51
C LEU A 32 -2.87 -8.10 9.32
N VAL A 33 -1.73 -7.45 9.13
CA VAL A 33 -0.75 -7.79 8.11
C VAL A 33 0.52 -8.22 8.81
N THR A 34 0.97 -9.43 8.52
CA THR A 34 2.22 -9.99 9.05
C THR A 34 3.24 -10.08 7.93
N PHE A 35 4.29 -9.26 7.99
CA PHE A 35 5.46 -9.35 7.11
C PHE A 35 6.51 -10.24 7.77
N LYS A 36 6.90 -11.33 7.13
CA LYS A 36 7.95 -12.24 7.61
C LYS A 36 9.19 -12.09 6.74
N THR A 37 10.33 -11.77 7.33
CA THR A 37 11.64 -11.88 6.70
C THR A 37 12.32 -13.17 7.21
N ASN A 38 13.58 -13.40 6.83
CA ASN A 38 14.38 -14.50 7.40
C ASN A 38 14.78 -14.26 8.86
N GLU A 39 14.81 -13.00 9.30
CA GLU A 39 15.33 -12.60 10.61
C GLU A 39 14.21 -12.12 11.55
N ASP A 40 13.21 -11.43 11.00
CA ASP A 40 12.20 -10.69 11.74
C ASP A 40 10.77 -11.02 11.29
N THR A 41 9.83 -10.69 12.16
CA THR A 41 8.39 -10.71 11.86
C THR A 41 7.76 -9.41 12.35
N PHE A 42 7.10 -8.72 11.44
CA PHE A 42 6.43 -7.44 11.70
C PHE A 42 4.92 -7.62 11.58
N GLU A 43 4.20 -7.39 12.67
CA GLU A 43 2.74 -7.44 12.72
C GLU A 43 2.19 -6.02 12.85
N VAL A 44 1.41 -5.59 11.85
CA VAL A 44 0.86 -4.24 11.80
C VAL A 44 -0.58 -4.26 11.31
N GLU A 45 -1.34 -3.21 11.61
CA GLU A 45 -2.69 -3.04 11.08
C GLU A 45 -2.70 -2.28 9.76
N GLY A 46 -3.01 -2.97 8.68
CA GLY A 46 -3.36 -2.38 7.40
C GLY A 46 -4.83 -1.99 7.32
N THR A 47 -5.14 -1.14 6.36
CA THR A 47 -6.48 -0.64 6.07
C THR A 47 -6.96 -1.21 4.74
N VAL A 48 -8.23 -1.63 4.65
CA VAL A 48 -8.83 -1.95 3.35
C VAL A 48 -8.64 -0.79 2.35
N GLY A 49 -8.07 -1.12 1.20
CA GLY A 49 -7.71 -0.18 0.13
C GLY A 49 -6.26 0.30 0.16
N GLU A 50 -5.47 -0.01 1.20
CA GLU A 50 -4.01 0.17 1.16
C GLU A 50 -3.35 -0.98 0.38
N SER A 51 -2.30 -0.67 -0.37
CA SER A 51 -1.39 -1.69 -0.88
C SER A 51 -0.48 -2.22 0.24
N LEU A 52 0.16 -3.38 0.06
CA LEU A 52 1.16 -3.85 1.01
C LEU A 52 2.35 -2.87 1.12
N LEU A 53 2.70 -2.18 0.03
CA LEU A 53 3.69 -1.10 0.06
C LEU A 53 3.25 0.06 0.95
N ASP A 54 1.99 0.52 0.81
CA ASP A 54 1.46 1.60 1.65
C ASP A 54 1.50 1.20 3.12
N VAL A 55 1.21 -0.06 3.45
CA VAL A 55 1.28 -0.55 4.83
C VAL A 55 2.71 -0.49 5.37
N VAL A 56 3.71 -0.91 4.59
CA VAL A 56 5.13 -0.82 4.98
C VAL A 56 5.53 0.63 5.26
N ILE A 57 5.19 1.56 4.35
CA ILE A 57 5.53 2.98 4.48
C ILE A 57 4.77 3.64 5.64
N ASN A 58 3.45 3.49 5.70
CA ASN A 58 2.60 4.15 6.69
C ASN A 58 2.83 3.65 8.12
N LYS A 59 3.48 2.49 8.28
CA LYS A 59 3.80 1.88 9.57
C LYS A 59 5.29 1.90 9.89
N ASP A 60 6.10 2.54 9.06
CA ASP A 60 7.54 2.66 9.23
C ASP A 60 8.22 1.29 9.47
N ILE A 61 7.79 0.25 8.73
CA ILE A 61 8.39 -1.09 8.86
C ILE A 61 9.81 -1.04 8.29
N PRO A 62 10.84 -1.48 9.03
CA PRO A 62 12.24 -1.37 8.60
C PRO A 62 12.61 -2.46 7.59
N LEU A 63 12.05 -2.37 6.37
CA LEU A 63 12.40 -3.21 5.23
C LEU A 63 13.27 -2.40 4.26
N ASP A 64 14.58 -2.48 4.44
CA ASP A 64 15.55 -1.70 3.65
C ASP A 64 15.41 -1.95 2.14
N GLY A 65 15.31 -0.86 1.37
CA GLY A 65 15.16 -0.90 -0.08
C GLY A 65 13.79 -1.35 -0.60
N PHE A 66 12.83 -1.66 0.28
CA PHE A 66 11.50 -2.08 -0.11
C PHE A 66 10.72 -0.93 -0.77
N GLY A 67 10.21 -1.16 -1.98
CA GLY A 67 9.39 -0.18 -2.71
C GLY A 67 10.15 1.02 -3.29
N ALA A 68 11.32 0.81 -3.86
CA ALA A 68 12.25 1.87 -4.28
C ALA A 68 11.73 2.80 -5.40
N CYS A 69 10.72 2.34 -6.17
CA CYS A 69 10.02 3.14 -7.18
C CYS A 69 8.70 3.76 -6.68
N GLU A 70 8.38 3.64 -5.40
CA GLU A 70 7.17 4.20 -4.79
C GLU A 70 5.86 3.73 -5.46
N GLY A 71 5.85 2.47 -5.92
CA GLY A 71 4.66 1.86 -6.51
C GLY A 71 4.39 2.22 -7.97
N THR A 72 5.34 2.83 -8.67
CA THR A 72 5.23 3.20 -10.09
C THR A 72 5.50 2.07 -11.09
N LEU A 73 5.56 0.83 -10.61
CA LEU A 73 5.77 -0.37 -11.43
C LEU A 73 7.09 -0.31 -12.25
N ALA A 74 8.12 0.32 -11.70
CA ALA A 74 9.43 0.51 -12.33
C ALA A 74 10.58 -0.22 -11.60
N CYS A 75 10.26 -1.11 -10.66
CA CYS A 75 11.21 -1.96 -9.96
C CYS A 75 10.50 -3.20 -9.39
N CYS A 76 11.28 -4.17 -8.90
CA CYS A 76 10.77 -5.35 -8.21
C CYS A 76 11.10 -5.38 -6.71
N THR A 77 11.55 -4.28 -6.09
CA THR A 77 11.99 -4.29 -4.68
C THR A 77 10.86 -4.40 -3.66
N CYS A 78 9.60 -4.28 -4.09
CA CYS A 78 8.43 -4.56 -3.26
C CYS A 78 7.93 -6.01 -3.40
N HIS A 79 8.72 -6.89 -4.01
CA HIS A 79 8.38 -8.31 -4.16
C HIS A 79 8.04 -8.95 -2.81
N VAL A 80 6.91 -9.64 -2.80
CA VAL A 80 6.42 -10.44 -1.68
C VAL A 80 5.95 -11.79 -2.19
N ILE A 81 5.99 -12.79 -1.31
CA ILE A 81 5.44 -14.12 -1.56
C ILE A 81 4.24 -14.30 -0.64
N LEU A 82 3.07 -14.53 -1.24
CA LEU A 82 1.83 -14.70 -0.49
C LEU A 82 1.60 -16.16 -0.10
N GLN A 83 0.82 -16.38 0.97
CA GLN A 83 0.23 -17.70 1.19
C GLN A 83 -0.79 -18.02 0.08
N GLN A 84 -0.88 -19.29 -0.32
CA GLN A 84 -1.78 -19.73 -1.40
C GLN A 84 -3.21 -19.20 -1.25
N SER A 85 -3.76 -19.24 -0.02
CA SER A 85 -5.12 -18.76 0.27
C SER A 85 -5.34 -17.29 -0.05
N HIS A 86 -4.32 -16.45 0.14
CA HIS A 86 -4.39 -15.02 -0.18
C HIS A 86 -4.02 -14.74 -1.63
N PHE A 87 -3.15 -15.57 -2.22
CA PHE A 87 -2.82 -15.48 -3.64
C PHE A 87 -4.01 -15.80 -4.53
N ASP A 88 -4.77 -16.86 -4.21
CA ASP A 88 -5.89 -17.37 -5.02
C ASP A 88 -7.03 -16.37 -5.22
N ARG A 89 -7.21 -15.41 -4.30
CA ARG A 89 -8.23 -14.35 -4.42
C ARG A 89 -7.78 -13.19 -5.31
N LEU A 90 -6.48 -13.07 -5.59
CA LEU A 90 -5.97 -11.96 -6.38
C LEU A 90 -6.30 -12.17 -7.86
N ALA A 91 -6.56 -11.07 -8.55
CA ALA A 91 -6.52 -11.09 -10.01
C ALA A 91 -5.11 -11.52 -10.46
N LYS A 92 -5.05 -12.15 -11.64
CA LYS A 92 -3.78 -12.46 -12.29
C LYS A 92 -2.95 -11.18 -12.42
N PRO A 93 -1.62 -11.26 -12.23
CA PRO A 93 -0.75 -10.12 -12.48
C PRO A 93 -0.88 -9.66 -13.93
N GLU A 94 -0.76 -8.35 -14.12
CA GLU A 94 -0.69 -7.73 -15.45
C GLU A 94 0.67 -8.01 -16.10
N GLU A 95 0.79 -7.81 -17.41
CA GLU A 95 2.02 -8.10 -18.17
C GLU A 95 3.20 -7.29 -17.64
N GLU A 96 2.98 -6.01 -17.34
CA GLU A 96 3.99 -5.12 -16.77
C GLU A 96 4.46 -5.59 -15.38
N GLU A 97 3.56 -6.15 -14.57
CA GLU A 97 3.93 -6.74 -13.28
C GLU A 97 4.79 -7.99 -13.47
N LEU A 98 4.44 -8.85 -14.44
CA LEU A 98 5.20 -10.05 -14.78
C LEU A 98 6.61 -9.69 -15.28
N ASP A 99 6.74 -8.69 -16.15
CA ASP A 99 8.02 -8.20 -16.66
C ASP A 99 8.95 -7.78 -15.52
N MET A 100 8.41 -7.15 -14.47
CA MET A 100 9.18 -6.78 -13.29
C MET A 100 9.47 -7.98 -12.37
N LEU A 101 8.53 -8.92 -12.23
CA LEU A 101 8.73 -10.15 -11.44
C LEU A 101 9.80 -11.07 -12.04
N ASP A 102 9.98 -11.09 -13.36
CA ASP A 102 11.09 -11.81 -14.01
C ASP A 102 12.48 -11.30 -13.57
N LEU A 103 12.53 -10.06 -13.09
CA LEU A 103 13.73 -9.45 -12.52
C LEU A 103 13.79 -9.62 -10.99
N ALA A 104 12.84 -10.30 -10.35
CA ALA A 104 12.87 -10.53 -8.92
C ALA A 104 13.77 -11.73 -8.55
N PRO A 105 14.64 -11.61 -7.54
CA PRO A 105 15.32 -12.76 -6.94
C PRO A 105 14.30 -13.63 -6.17
N GLU A 106 14.64 -14.90 -5.94
CA GLU A 106 13.82 -15.81 -5.10
C GLU A 106 12.35 -15.92 -5.57
N LEU A 107 12.11 -15.83 -6.89
CA LEU A 107 10.77 -15.89 -7.47
C LEU A 107 10.10 -17.25 -7.20
N SER A 108 8.81 -17.17 -6.85
CA SER A 108 7.90 -18.28 -6.54
C SER A 108 6.58 -18.09 -7.30
N ASP A 109 5.82 -19.16 -7.53
CA ASP A 109 4.49 -19.13 -8.16
C ASP A 109 3.48 -18.20 -7.44
N GLN A 110 3.69 -17.95 -6.15
CA GLN A 110 2.84 -17.08 -5.32
C GLN A 110 3.40 -15.65 -5.19
N SER A 111 4.36 -15.28 -6.03
CA SER A 111 5.00 -13.96 -5.99
C SER A 111 4.12 -12.89 -6.58
N ARG A 112 4.12 -11.72 -5.93
CA ARG A 112 3.51 -10.48 -6.43
C ARG A 112 4.38 -9.29 -6.09
N LEU A 113 4.17 -8.18 -6.80
CA LEU A 113 4.68 -6.89 -6.35
C LEU A 113 3.75 -6.32 -5.28
N GLY A 114 4.26 -6.10 -4.08
CA GLY A 114 3.48 -5.63 -2.93
C GLY A 114 2.77 -4.29 -3.16
N CYS A 115 3.26 -3.46 -4.09
CA CYS A 115 2.54 -2.25 -4.51
C CYS A 115 1.26 -2.51 -5.32
N GLN A 116 1.13 -3.69 -5.95
CA GLN A 116 -0.06 -4.10 -6.71
C GLN A 116 -1.03 -4.95 -5.86
N VAL A 117 -0.64 -5.36 -4.66
CA VAL A 117 -1.49 -6.17 -3.76
C VAL A 117 -2.28 -5.24 -2.84
N ILE A 118 -3.56 -5.04 -3.15
CA ILE A 118 -4.47 -4.22 -2.35
C ILE A 118 -5.17 -5.06 -1.27
N LEU A 119 -5.21 -4.52 -0.05
CA LEU A 119 -5.96 -5.10 1.06
C LEU A 119 -7.46 -4.97 0.83
N THR A 120 -8.17 -6.07 1.03
CA THR A 120 -9.61 -6.21 0.84
C THR A 120 -10.24 -6.85 2.08
N LYS A 121 -11.57 -6.78 2.21
CA LYS A 121 -12.26 -7.38 3.37
C LYS A 121 -12.07 -8.90 3.47
N GLU A 122 -11.72 -9.56 2.35
CA GLU A 122 -11.46 -11.00 2.26
C GLU A 122 -10.15 -11.40 2.95
N ASP A 123 -9.25 -10.45 3.23
CA ASP A 123 -8.01 -10.70 3.97
C ASP A 123 -8.20 -10.83 5.47
N LYS A 124 -9.43 -10.72 5.98
CA LYS A 124 -9.72 -10.95 7.40
C LYS A 124 -9.66 -12.45 7.74
N PRO A 125 -9.16 -12.83 8.92
CA PRO A 125 -8.74 -11.96 10.03
C PRO A 125 -7.35 -11.35 9.87
N GLY A 126 -6.55 -11.84 8.92
CA GLY A 126 -5.24 -11.28 8.60
C GLY A 126 -4.62 -11.94 7.39
N ILE A 127 -3.55 -11.32 6.91
CA ILE A 127 -2.74 -11.79 5.79
C ILE A 127 -1.29 -11.91 6.24
N ILE A 128 -0.65 -13.02 5.84
CA ILE A 128 0.76 -13.26 6.09
C ILE A 128 1.47 -13.22 4.74
N VAL A 129 2.51 -12.39 4.65
CA VAL A 129 3.36 -12.31 3.47
C VAL A 129 4.81 -12.52 3.86
N HIS A 130 5.54 -13.21 3.01
CA HIS A 130 6.98 -13.35 3.15
C HIS A 130 7.67 -12.31 2.28
N VAL A 131 8.65 -11.62 2.84
CA VAL A 131 9.53 -10.68 2.14
C VAL A 131 10.85 -11.40 1.90
N PRO A 132 11.24 -11.62 0.63
CA PRO A 132 12.50 -12.27 0.28
C PRO A 132 13.71 -11.54 0.88
N SER A 133 14.76 -12.30 1.17
CA SER A 133 15.96 -11.76 1.81
C SER A 133 16.83 -10.91 0.89
N ILE A 134 16.78 -11.19 -0.41
CA ILE A 134 17.53 -10.45 -1.41
C ILE A 134 16.58 -9.47 -2.10
N THR A 135 16.86 -8.18 -2.04
CA THR A 135 16.18 -7.16 -2.85
C THR A 135 17.11 -6.71 -3.97
N ARG A 136 16.58 -6.58 -5.19
CA ARG A 136 17.31 -6.10 -6.37
C ARG A 136 16.58 -4.91 -6.97
N ASP A 137 17.24 -3.74 -7.00
CA ASP A 137 16.71 -2.57 -7.70
C ASP A 137 17.08 -2.67 -9.19
N ALA A 138 16.11 -3.03 -10.03
CA ALA A 138 16.29 -3.14 -11.47
C ALA A 138 16.75 -1.82 -12.14
N ARG A 139 16.56 -0.66 -11.49
CA ARG A 139 16.99 0.64 -12.03
C ARG A 139 18.50 0.86 -11.96
N GLN A 140 19.23 0.00 -11.26
CA GLN A 140 20.68 0.08 -11.08
C GLN A 140 21.45 -0.87 -12.01
N LEU A 141 20.75 -1.50 -12.97
CA LEU A 141 21.32 -2.33 -14.04
C LEU A 141 21.54 -1.49 -15.30
#